data_AF-A0A822GMC2-F1
#
_entry.id   AF-A0A822GMC2-F1
#
_cell.length_a   1.000
_cell.length_b   1.000
_cell.length_c   1.000
_cell.angle_alpha   90.00
_cell.angle_beta   90.00
_cell.angle_gamma   90.00
#
_symmetry.space_group_name_H-M   'P 1'
#
loop_
_entity.id
_entity.type
_entity.pdbx_description
1 polymer ?
#
loop_
_entity_poly.entity_id
_entity_poly.type
_entity_poly.pdbx_seq_one_letter_code
_entity_poly.pdbx_strand_id
1 'polypeptide(L)'
;LFDFTFPESKLFPRITVCDFQRRELSQYHKYTVECILVINIFIEKMYFILWIWFGILLIITIFDTIYLIYRIFFRHSRNIFIIENLDMLLVDHIAKEKEFHYFRRYFPIDNLFTLWIISANSNSLIVGEILNELFQRKLRHDSDV
;
A
#
# COMPACT_ATOMS: atom_id res chain seq x y z
N LEU A 1 19.67 -1.25 -43.32
CA LEU A 1 19.84 -0.57 -42.02
C LEU A 1 18.44 -0.31 -41.51
N PHE A 2 17.97 -1.16 -40.59
CA PHE A 2 16.57 -1.18 -40.16
C PHE A 2 16.21 0.13 -39.46
N ASP A 3 15.27 0.88 -40.03
CA ASP A 3 14.72 2.08 -39.42
C ASP A 3 13.59 1.66 -38.47
N PHE A 4 13.82 1.80 -37.17
CA PHE A 4 12.88 1.43 -36.11
C PHE A 4 12.02 2.65 -35.74
N THR A 5 11.20 3.11 -36.69
CA THR A 5 10.15 4.07 -36.38
C THR A 5 8.92 3.29 -35.92
N PHE A 6 8.68 3.29 -34.61
CA PHE A 6 7.41 2.81 -34.05
C PHE A 6 6.25 3.47 -34.83
N PRO A 7 5.19 2.72 -35.18
CA PRO A 7 4.07 3.28 -35.94
C PRO A 7 3.44 4.42 -35.14
N GLU A 8 3.60 5.64 -35.64
CA GLU A 8 2.93 6.82 -35.10
C GLU A 8 1.42 6.52 -35.02
N SER A 9 0.84 6.72 -33.84
CA SER A 9 -0.57 6.43 -33.60
C SER A 9 -1.43 7.23 -34.57
N LYS A 10 -2.17 6.55 -35.47
CA LYS A 10 -3.05 7.18 -36.47
C LYS A 10 -4.12 8.11 -35.85
N LEU A 11 -4.43 7.92 -34.57
CA LEU A 11 -5.40 8.72 -33.82
C LEU A 11 -4.81 10.04 -33.31
N PHE A 12 -3.50 10.09 -33.05
CA PHE A 12 -2.80 11.28 -32.52
C PHE A 12 -1.37 11.35 -33.08
N PRO A 13 -1.16 12.01 -34.23
CA PRO A 13 0.18 12.18 -34.79
C PRO A 13 0.98 13.19 -33.95
N ARG A 14 2.25 12.90 -33.65
CA ARG A 14 3.13 13.82 -32.89
C ARG A 14 3.45 15.11 -33.64
N ILE A 15 3.31 15.09 -34.98
CA ILE A 15 3.51 16.22 -35.89
C ILE A 15 2.24 16.34 -36.75
N THR A 16 1.61 17.52 -36.72
CA THR A 16 0.39 17.85 -37.49
C THR A 16 0.70 18.96 -38.49
N VAL A 17 0.18 18.87 -39.71
CA VAL A 17 0.28 19.96 -40.70
C VAL A 17 -0.85 20.95 -40.46
N CYS A 18 -0.51 22.23 -40.30
CA CYS A 18 -1.48 23.32 -40.18
C CYS A 18 -1.44 24.21 -41.42
N ASP A 19 -2.58 24.37 -42.06
CA ASP A 19 -2.75 25.24 -43.23
C ASP A 19 -3.25 26.61 -42.81
N PHE A 20 -2.45 27.65 -43.05
CA PHE A 20 -2.82 29.05 -42.83
C PHE A 20 -3.11 29.74 -44.16
N GLN A 21 -4.24 30.45 -44.22
CA GLN A 21 -4.63 31.26 -45.38
C GLN A 21 -4.42 32.74 -45.06
N ARG A 22 -3.54 33.41 -45.80
CA ARG A 22 -3.34 34.87 -45.69
C ARG A 22 -3.93 35.55 -46.93
N ARG A 23 -4.75 36.60 -46.73
CA ARG A 23 -5.23 37.46 -47.82
C ARG A 23 -4.19 38.55 -48.09
N GLU A 24 -3.49 38.44 -49.20
CA GLU A 24 -2.78 39.54 -49.85
C GLU A 24 -3.65 40.03 -51.01
N LEU A 25 -3.58 41.32 -51.39
CA LEU A 25 -4.52 41.96 -52.33
C LEU A 25 -4.83 41.09 -53.56
N SER A 26 -6.08 40.61 -53.62
CA SER A 26 -6.71 39.86 -54.72
C SER A 26 -6.35 38.36 -54.88
N GLN A 27 -5.39 37.79 -54.15
CA GLN A 27 -5.04 36.36 -54.28
C GLN A 27 -4.89 35.64 -52.93
N TYR A 28 -5.48 34.44 -52.82
CA TYR A 28 -5.34 33.56 -51.65
C TYR A 28 -4.12 32.67 -51.83
N HIS A 29 -3.10 32.85 -50.99
CA HIS A 29 -1.96 31.95 -50.92
C HIS A 29 -2.05 31.08 -49.67
N LYS A 30 -1.92 29.76 -49.84
CA LYS A 30 -1.93 28.78 -48.76
C LYS A 30 -0.49 28.51 -48.32
N TYR A 31 -0.23 28.62 -47.02
CA TYR A 31 1.03 28.24 -46.40
C TYR A 31 0.80 27.05 -45.47
N THR A 32 1.58 25.99 -45.67
CA THR A 32 1.59 24.78 -44.84
C THR A 32 2.75 24.86 -43.85
N VAL A 33 2.48 24.73 -42.55
CA VAL A 33 3.53 24.65 -41.51
C VAL A 33 3.40 23.37 -40.71
N GLU A 34 4.52 22.85 -40.25
CA GLU A 34 4.56 21.70 -39.34
C GLU A 34 4.39 22.19 -37.90
N CYS A 35 3.37 21.68 -37.21
CA CYS A 35 3.13 21.94 -35.80
C CYS A 35 3.39 20.67 -34.99
N ILE A 36 4.11 20.82 -33.88
CA ILE A 36 4.40 19.70 -32.97
C ILE A 36 3.33 19.71 -31.88
N LEU A 37 2.69 18.56 -31.65
CA LEU A 37 1.71 18.42 -30.59
C LEU A 37 2.42 18.13 -29.27
N VAL A 38 2.92 19.19 -28.63
CA VAL A 38 3.74 19.12 -27.39
C VAL A 38 3.02 18.37 -26.25
N ILE A 39 1.68 18.38 -26.23
CA ILE A 39 0.90 17.65 -25.23
C ILE A 39 1.00 16.12 -25.37
N ASN A 40 1.09 15.58 -26.59
CA ASN A 40 1.15 14.13 -26.81
C ASN A 40 2.51 13.55 -26.37
N ILE A 41 3.59 14.25 -26.72
CA ILE A 41 4.94 13.92 -26.27
C ILE A 41 5.07 14.08 -24.74
N PHE A 42 4.40 15.06 -24.13
CA PHE A 42 4.41 15.27 -22.68
C PHE A 42 3.75 14.10 -21.93
N ILE A 43 2.58 13.64 -22.39
CA ILE A 43 1.88 12.51 -21.79
C ILE A 43 2.68 11.22 -21.93
N GLU A 44 3.31 10.99 -23.08
CA GLU A 44 4.15 9.82 -23.30
C GLU A 44 5.30 9.74 -22.27
N LYS A 45 5.98 10.86 -22.00
CA LYS A 45 7.08 10.88 -21.02
C LYS A 45 6.58 10.84 -19.57
N MET A 46 5.47 11.49 -19.26
CA MET A 46 4.84 11.41 -17.93
C MET A 46 4.37 9.99 -17.59
N TYR A 47 3.74 9.31 -18.54
CA TYR A 47 3.29 7.93 -18.33
C TYR A 47 4.46 6.99 -18.04
N PHE A 48 5.58 7.15 -18.74
CA PHE A 48 6.78 6.36 -18.50
C PHE A 48 7.37 6.58 -17.08
N ILE A 49 7.45 7.85 -16.63
CA ILE A 49 7.91 8.18 -15.28
C ILE A 49 6.97 7.60 -14.22
N LEU A 50 5.65 7.76 -14.41
CA LEU A 50 4.65 7.19 -13.51
C LEU A 50 4.71 5.67 -13.47
N TRP A 51 4.95 5.01 -14.61
CA TRP A 51 5.05 3.56 -14.68
C TRP A 51 6.25 3.04 -13.86
N ILE A 52 7.41 3.69 -13.95
CA ILE A 52 8.57 3.36 -13.11
C ILE A 52 8.26 3.62 -11.63
N TRP A 53 7.65 4.76 -11.31
CA TRP A 53 7.27 5.11 -9.94
C TRP A 53 6.32 4.09 -9.32
N PHE A 54 5.24 3.73 -10.03
CA PHE A 54 4.29 2.71 -9.59
C PHE A 54 4.95 1.32 -9.52
N GLY A 55 5.89 1.00 -10.41
CA GLY A 55 6.70 -0.20 -10.32
C GLY A 55 7.50 -0.28 -9.02
N ILE A 56 8.18 0.81 -8.64
CA ILE A 56 8.92 0.90 -7.37
C ILE A 56 7.97 0.76 -6.17
N LEU A 57 6.85 1.50 -6.16
CA LEU A 57 5.85 1.39 -5.10
C LEU A 57 5.32 -0.03 -4.96
N LEU A 58 5.00 -0.69 -6.08
CA LEU A 58 4.52 -2.06 -6.11
C LEU A 58 5.55 -3.02 -5.52
N ILE A 59 6.84 -2.87 -5.86
CA ILE A 59 7.91 -3.69 -5.29
C ILE A 59 8.01 -3.48 -3.77
N ILE A 60 7.99 -2.23 -3.30
CA ILE A 60 8.02 -1.91 -1.86
C ILE A 60 6.81 -2.54 -1.15
N THR A 61 5.60 -2.38 -1.69
CA THR A 61 4.39 -2.95 -1.11
C THR A 61 4.41 -4.48 -1.09
N ILE A 62 4.96 -5.13 -2.12
CA ILE A 62 5.12 -6.59 -2.13
C ILE A 62 6.07 -7.02 -1.00
N PHE A 63 7.22 -6.36 -0.85
CA PHE A 63 8.16 -6.69 0.22
C PHE A 63 7.56 -6.50 1.60
N ASP A 64 6.84 -5.40 1.82
CA ASP A 64 6.13 -5.13 3.09
C ASP A 64 5.05 -6.18 3.37
N THR A 65 4.26 -6.54 2.35
CA THR A 65 3.23 -7.59 2.46
C THR A 65 3.85 -8.94 2.78
N ILE A 66 4.95 -9.30 2.12
CA ILE A 66 5.69 -10.54 2.39
C ILE A 66 6.21 -10.54 3.84
N TYR A 67 6.81 -9.43 4.29
CA TYR A 67 7.29 -9.28 5.66
C TYR A 67 6.16 -9.42 6.69
N LEU A 68 5.01 -8.80 6.45
CA LEU A 68 3.81 -8.92 7.27
C LEU A 68 3.32 -10.37 7.32
N ILE A 69 3.23 -11.04 6.18
CA ILE A 69 2.87 -12.45 6.06
C ILE A 69 3.83 -13.31 6.90
N TYR A 70 5.14 -13.14 6.74
CA TYR A 70 6.12 -13.87 7.54
C TYR A 70 5.93 -13.65 9.04
N ARG A 71 5.68 -12.41 9.48
CA ARG A 71 5.43 -12.09 10.89
C ARG A 71 4.12 -12.71 11.41
N ILE A 72 3.08 -12.79 10.59
CA ILE A 72 1.80 -13.43 10.94
C ILE A 72 1.93 -14.95 11.03
N PHE A 73 2.59 -15.58 10.06
CA PHE A 73 2.77 -17.04 10.02
C PHE A 73 3.69 -17.53 11.15
N PHE A 74 4.69 -16.73 11.52
CA PHE A 74 5.63 -17.12 12.56
C PHE A 74 5.04 -16.92 13.96
N ARG A 75 4.47 -17.99 14.50
CA ARG A 75 3.90 -18.05 15.86
C ARG A 75 4.83 -17.48 16.93
N HIS A 76 6.14 -17.57 16.76
CA HIS A 76 7.11 -17.03 17.70
C HIS A 76 7.10 -15.48 17.76
N SER A 77 6.96 -14.78 16.64
CA SER A 77 6.88 -13.31 16.62
C SER A 77 5.58 -12.80 17.25
N ARG A 78 4.46 -13.47 16.93
CA ARG A 78 3.16 -13.24 17.58
C ARG A 78 3.23 -13.35 19.11
N ASN A 79 3.91 -14.40 19.55
CA ASN A 79 4.07 -14.72 20.94
C ASN A 79 4.88 -13.67 21.70
N ILE A 80 5.98 -13.21 21.10
CA ILE A 80 6.81 -12.15 21.66
C ILE A 80 6.00 -10.85 21.75
N PHE A 81 5.26 -10.48 20.71
CA PHE A 81 4.40 -9.29 20.71
C PHE A 81 3.36 -9.30 21.85
N ILE A 82 2.68 -10.44 22.07
CA ILE A 82 1.69 -10.57 23.17
C ILE A 82 2.37 -10.46 24.53
N ILE A 83 3.58 -11.00 24.70
CA ILE A 83 4.32 -10.92 25.97
C ILE A 83 4.83 -9.50 26.22
N GLU A 84 5.39 -8.84 25.20
CA GLU A 84 5.99 -7.51 25.33
C GLU A 84 4.96 -6.40 25.57
N ASN A 85 3.77 -6.54 24.97
CA ASN A 85 2.70 -5.53 25.12
C ASN A 85 1.80 -5.82 26.31
N LEU A 86 1.84 -7.02 26.90
CA LEU A 86 1.11 -7.30 28.12
C LEU A 86 1.97 -6.90 29.32
N ASP A 87 1.63 -5.76 29.93
CA ASP A 87 2.36 -5.26 31.09
C ASP A 87 2.25 -6.24 32.26
N MET A 88 3.41 -6.77 32.67
CA MET A 88 3.57 -7.99 33.48
C MET A 88 3.14 -7.78 34.95
N LEU A 89 3.07 -6.53 35.40
CA LEU A 89 2.77 -6.14 36.78
C LEU A 89 1.28 -6.20 37.16
N LEU A 90 0.36 -6.32 36.20
CA LEU A 90 -1.10 -6.36 36.44
C LEU A 90 -1.70 -7.78 36.39
N VAL A 91 -0.94 -8.74 35.86
CA VAL A 91 -1.30 -10.18 35.80
C VAL A 91 -0.91 -10.92 37.09
N ASP A 92 -0.18 -10.25 37.98
CA ASP A 92 0.62 -10.75 39.12
C ASP A 92 -0.08 -11.68 40.12
N HIS A 93 -1.39 -11.92 40.01
CA HIS A 93 -2.16 -12.75 40.93
C HIS A 93 -3.20 -13.67 40.30
N ILE A 94 -3.47 -13.57 38.99
CA ILE A 94 -4.76 -14.01 38.44
C ILE A 94 -4.61 -15.10 37.37
N ALA A 95 -5.15 -16.27 37.72
CA ALA A 95 -5.76 -17.26 36.85
C ALA A 95 -4.85 -18.04 35.88
N LYS A 96 -4.08 -18.98 36.45
CA LYS A 96 -3.44 -20.16 35.83
C LYS A 96 -2.59 -19.87 34.59
N GLU A 97 -1.29 -20.12 34.71
CA GLU A 97 -0.34 -20.26 33.59
C GLU A 97 -0.93 -21.06 32.40
N LYS A 98 -1.78 -22.05 32.69
CA LYS A 98 -2.53 -22.82 31.70
C LYS A 98 -3.53 -21.99 30.89
N GLU A 99 -4.33 -21.13 31.52
CA GLU A 99 -5.32 -20.28 30.83
C GLU A 99 -4.62 -19.21 30.01
N PHE A 100 -3.55 -18.61 30.52
CA PHE A 100 -2.76 -17.66 29.75
C PHE A 100 -2.07 -18.32 28.54
N HIS A 101 -1.49 -19.52 28.75
CA HIS A 101 -0.88 -20.29 27.68
C HIS A 101 -1.91 -20.73 26.63
N TYR A 102 -3.13 -21.11 27.06
CA TYR A 102 -4.25 -21.42 26.18
C TYR A 102 -4.70 -20.18 25.40
N PHE A 103 -4.94 -19.06 26.08
CA PHE A 103 -5.30 -17.79 25.46
C PHE A 103 -4.30 -17.39 24.37
N ARG A 104 -3.00 -17.42 24.66
CA ARG A 104 -1.94 -17.12 23.69
C ARG A 104 -1.90 -18.09 22.51
N ARG A 105 -2.14 -19.38 22.76
CA ARG A 105 -2.11 -20.42 21.71
C ARG A 105 -3.30 -20.31 20.76
N TYR A 106 -4.48 -20.00 21.31
CA TYR A 106 -5.76 -19.94 20.60
C TYR A 106 -6.22 -18.50 20.29
N PHE A 107 -5.36 -17.50 20.49
CA PHE A 107 -5.67 -16.12 20.12
C PHE A 107 -5.86 -16.04 18.60
N PRO A 108 -7.02 -15.56 18.10
CA PRO A 108 -7.29 -15.47 16.68
C PRO A 108 -6.28 -14.59 15.95
N ILE A 109 -5.92 -14.98 14.73
CA ILE A 109 -4.97 -14.24 13.90
C ILE A 109 -5.54 -12.87 13.53
N ASP A 110 -6.85 -12.78 13.28
CA ASP A 110 -7.53 -11.53 12.92
C ASP A 110 -7.46 -10.49 14.04
N ASN A 111 -7.61 -10.94 15.29
CA ASN A 111 -7.48 -10.09 16.47
C ASN A 111 -6.04 -9.60 16.63
N LEU A 112 -5.06 -10.46 16.34
CA LEU A 112 -3.65 -10.06 16.39
C LEU A 112 -3.34 -8.99 15.36
N PHE A 113 -3.78 -9.19 14.11
CA PHE A 113 -3.57 -8.23 13.04
C PHE A 113 -4.16 -6.85 13.38
N THR A 114 -5.37 -6.86 13.95
CA THR A 114 -6.03 -5.63 14.42
C THR A 114 -5.22 -4.94 15.52
N LEU A 115 -4.79 -5.65 16.55
CA LEU A 115 -3.94 -5.10 17.62
C LEU A 115 -2.62 -4.55 17.08
N TRP A 116 -2.08 -5.18 16.05
CA TRP A 116 -0.85 -4.75 15.41
C TRP A 116 -1.02 -3.45 14.63
N ILE A 117 -2.08 -3.33 13.84
CA ILE A 117 -2.40 -2.07 13.16
C ILE A 117 -2.59 -0.97 14.20
N ILE A 118 -3.30 -1.25 15.29
CA ILE A 118 -3.47 -0.30 16.39
C ILE A 118 -2.09 0.07 16.97
N SER A 119 -1.20 -0.90 17.21
CA SER A 119 0.16 -0.63 17.72
C SER A 119 1.04 0.18 16.77
N ALA A 120 0.85 0.05 15.46
CA ALA A 120 1.61 0.79 14.47
C ALA A 120 1.12 2.24 14.32
N ASN A 121 -0.15 2.51 14.68
CA ASN A 121 -0.79 3.82 14.53
C ASN A 121 -1.02 4.54 15.87
N SER A 122 -0.78 3.89 17.01
CA SER A 122 -1.04 4.43 18.36
C SER A 122 0.07 4.06 19.33
N ASN A 123 -0.05 4.51 20.59
CA ASN A 123 0.92 4.21 21.62
C ASN A 123 0.83 2.74 22.07
N SER A 124 1.97 2.08 22.24
CA SER A 124 2.03 0.65 22.64
C SER A 124 1.36 0.38 24.00
N LEU A 125 1.31 1.38 24.89
CA LEU A 125 0.60 1.30 26.17
C LEU A 125 -0.91 1.01 26.01
N ILE A 126 -1.55 1.66 25.03
CA ILE A 126 -2.99 1.49 24.77
C ILE A 126 -3.28 0.06 24.30
N VAL A 127 -2.38 -0.53 23.51
CA VAL A 127 -2.50 -1.91 23.04
C VAL A 127 -2.43 -2.88 24.21
N GLY A 128 -1.56 -2.61 25.18
CA GLY A 128 -1.46 -3.40 26.41
C GLY A 128 -2.73 -3.35 27.25
N GLU A 129 -3.34 -2.17 27.41
CA GLU A 129 -4.62 -2.02 28.11
C GLU A 129 -5.75 -2.81 27.42
N ILE A 130 -5.85 -2.70 26.09
CA ILE A 130 -6.84 -3.45 25.29
C ILE A 130 -6.62 -4.96 25.45
N LEU A 131 -5.37 -5.41 25.38
CA LEU A 131 -5.03 -6.83 25.51
C LEU A 131 -5.37 -7.37 26.91
N ASN A 132 -5.13 -6.58 27.96
CA ASN A 132 -5.49 -6.93 29.33
C ASN A 132 -7.02 -7.04 29.49
N GLU A 133 -7.79 -6.07 28.99
CA GLU A 133 -9.26 -6.12 29.01
C GLU A 133 -9.82 -7.33 28.25
N LEU A 134 -9.25 -7.67 27.09
CA LEU A 134 -9.64 -8.85 26.33
C LEU A 134 -9.38 -10.15 27.11
N PHE A 135 -8.25 -10.22 27.81
CA PHE A 135 -7.91 -11.37 28.65
C PHE A 135 -8.87 -11.49 29.84
N GLN A 136 -9.13 -10.39 30.55
CA GLN A 136 -10.05 -10.37 31.69
C GLN A 136 -11.49 -10.73 31.30
N ARG A 137 -11.96 -10.28 30.14
CA ARG A 137 -13.27 -10.67 29.60
C ARG A 137 -13.37 -12.17 29.30
N LYS A 138 -12.30 -12.75 28.75
CA LYS A 138 -12.23 -14.19 28.47
C LYS A 138 -12.26 -15.01 29.77
N LEU A 139 -11.52 -14.58 30.80
CA LEU A 139 -11.54 -15.21 32.12
C LEU A 139 -12.92 -15.17 32.79
N ARG A 140 -13.63 -14.02 32.70
CA ARG A 140 -15.00 -13.90 33.22
C ARG A 140 -15.96 -14.87 32.54
N HIS A 141 -15.93 -14.93 31.21
CA HIS A 141 -16.78 -15.85 30.45
C HIS A 141 -16.53 -17.33 30.80
N ASP A 142 -15.29 -17.72 31.10
CA ASP A 142 -14.96 -19.10 31.48
C ASP A 142 -15.37 -19.43 32.93
N SER A 143 -15.61 -18.42 33.77
CA SER A 143 -16.07 -18.60 35.15
C SER A 143 -17.60 -18.75 35.27
N ASP A 144 -18.36 -18.29 34.27
CA ASP A 144 -19.83 -18.33 34.23
C ASP A 144 -20.39 -19.63 33.60
N VAL A 145 -19.53 -20.49 33.03
CA VAL A 145 -19.86 -21.77 32.36
C VAL A 145 -19.47 -22.95 33.25
#